data_AF-A0A7V5J032-F1
#
_entry.id   AF-A0A7V5J032-F1
#
_cell.length_a   1.000
_cell.length_b   1.000
_cell.length_c   1.000
_cell.angle_alpha   90.00
_cell.angle_beta   90.00
_cell.angle_gamma   90.00
#
_symmetry.space_group_name_H-M   'P 1'
#
loop_
_entity.id
_entity.type
_entity.pdbx_description
1 polymer ?
#
loop_
_entity_poly.entity_id
_entity_poly.type
_entity_poly.pdbx_seq_one_letter_code
_entity_poly.pdbx_strand_id
1 'polypeptide(L)'
;MLLKKQKTKILNNFKTIKDVKKVELPKNALEIFKRRYALKDENGNPLETIEQAMYRVGSYVAKAEASPTLKKVYTTLFTNLIKQKRFIP
;
A
#
# COMPACT_ATOMS: atom_id res chain seq x y z
N MET A 1 -19.60 -18.94 -2.06
CA MET A 1 -20.38 -17.93 -2.84
C MET A 1 -20.48 -16.57 -2.14
N LEU A 2 -20.66 -16.51 -0.81
CA LEU A 2 -20.82 -15.28 -0.01
C LEU A 2 -19.57 -14.36 0.00
N LEU A 3 -18.38 -14.93 0.14
CA LEU A 3 -17.10 -14.18 0.19
C LEU A 3 -16.80 -13.39 -1.11
N LYS A 4 -17.17 -13.95 -2.27
CA LYS A 4 -17.01 -13.27 -3.57
C LYS A 4 -17.94 -12.05 -3.66
N LYS A 5 -19.20 -12.17 -3.23
CA LYS A 5 -20.17 -11.07 -3.21
C LYS A 5 -19.71 -9.91 -2.31
N GLN A 6 -19.18 -10.22 -1.13
CA GLN A 6 -18.70 -9.20 -0.19
C GLN A 6 -17.47 -8.45 -0.71
N LYS A 7 -16.49 -9.17 -1.26
CA LYS A 7 -15.33 -8.56 -1.93
C LYS A 7 -15.75 -7.65 -3.08
N THR A 8 -16.66 -8.11 -3.95
CA THR A 8 -17.17 -7.32 -5.08
C THR A 8 -17.91 -6.08 -4.59
N LYS A 9 -18.70 -6.18 -3.53
CA LYS A 9 -19.40 -5.02 -2.93
C LYS A 9 -18.42 -3.96 -2.41
N ILE A 10 -17.38 -4.37 -1.69
CA ILE A 10 -16.38 -3.43 -1.16
C ILE A 10 -15.65 -2.72 -2.31
N LEU A 11 -15.14 -3.47 -3.29
CA LEU A 11 -14.44 -2.89 -4.43
C LEU A 11 -15.33 -1.94 -5.25
N ASN A 12 -16.63 -2.25 -5.36
CA ASN A 12 -17.60 -1.39 -6.02
C ASN A 12 -17.86 -0.07 -5.29
N ASN A 13 -17.57 0.04 -3.99
CA ASN A 13 -17.68 1.31 -3.26
C ASN A 13 -16.45 2.20 -3.46
N PHE A 14 -15.30 1.64 -3.85
CA PHE A 14 -14.04 2.35 -4.01
C PHE A 14 -13.58 2.44 -5.47
N LYS A 15 -14.50 2.71 -6.39
CA LYS A 15 -14.24 2.75 -7.86
C LYS A 15 -13.16 3.75 -8.26
N THR A 16 -12.93 4.77 -7.43
CA THR A 16 -11.94 5.81 -7.69
C THR A 16 -10.51 5.33 -7.43
N ILE A 17 -10.32 4.24 -6.67
CA ILE A 17 -9.01 3.67 -6.37
C ILE A 17 -8.61 2.70 -7.48
N LYS A 18 -7.66 3.11 -8.32
CA LYS A 18 -7.11 2.29 -9.42
C LYS A 18 -5.96 1.40 -8.93
N ASP A 19 -5.71 0.31 -9.64
CA ASP A 19 -4.51 -0.50 -9.42
C ASP A 19 -3.28 0.22 -9.99
N VAL A 20 -2.29 0.51 -9.14
CA VAL A 20 -1.08 1.23 -9.54
C VAL A 20 0.13 0.29 -9.50
N LYS A 21 0.67 0.00 -10.69
CA LYS A 21 1.81 -0.90 -10.83
C LYS A 21 3.14 -0.25 -10.42
N LYS A 22 3.35 1.01 -10.81
CA LYS A 22 4.60 1.74 -10.59
C LYS A 22 4.31 3.11 -9.97
N VAL A 23 5.12 3.51 -8.99
CA VAL A 23 5.01 4.81 -8.33
C VAL A 23 6.14 5.70 -8.81
N GLU A 24 5.77 6.79 -9.47
CA GLU A 24 6.73 7.81 -9.86
C GLU A 24 6.81 8.90 -8.79
N LEU A 25 8.05 9.17 -8.39
CA LEU A 25 8.43 10.25 -7.48
C LEU A 25 9.47 11.13 -8.17
N PRO A 26 9.36 12.46 -8.01
CA PRO A 26 10.45 13.37 -8.33
C PRO A 26 11.74 12.98 -7.60
N LYS A 27 12.91 13.33 -8.17
CA LYS A 27 14.22 12.93 -7.65
C LYS A 27 14.43 13.31 -6.18
N ASN A 28 14.03 14.53 -5.79
CA ASN A 28 14.12 15.01 -4.41
C ASN A 28 13.24 14.19 -3.45
N ALA A 29 12.01 13.83 -3.85
CA ALA A 29 11.13 13.00 -3.05
C ALA A 29 11.67 11.57 -2.90
N LEU A 30 12.25 11.01 -3.95
CA LEU A 30 12.91 9.70 -3.91
C LEU A 30 14.11 9.69 -2.97
N GLU A 31 14.92 10.75 -2.98
CA GLU A 31 16.06 10.90 -2.07
C GLU A 31 15.62 10.98 -0.61
N ILE A 32 14.59 11.79 -0.32
CA ILE A 32 13.99 11.89 1.01
C ILE A 32 13.46 10.54 1.48
N PHE A 33 12.76 9.81 0.61
CA PHE A 33 12.26 8.46 0.91
C PHE A 33 13.40 7.52 1.32
N LYS A 34 14.44 7.39 0.48
CA LYS A 34 15.60 6.53 0.75
C LYS A 34 16.29 6.91 2.05
N ARG A 35 16.39 8.21 2.35
CA ARG A 35 17.09 8.71 3.53
C ARG A 35 16.30 8.49 4.82
N ARG A 36 14.98 8.67 4.82
CA ARG A 36 14.17 8.79 6.06
C ARG A 36 13.08 7.75 6.26
N TYR A 37 12.60 7.10 5.21
CA TYR A 37 11.39 6.28 5.26
C TYR A 37 11.60 4.82 4.88
N ALA A 38 12.52 4.54 3.95
CA ALA A 38 12.85 3.17 3.60
C ALA A 38 13.40 2.43 4.83
N LEU A 39 12.96 1.18 5.00
CA LEU A 39 13.67 0.24 5.86
C LEU A 39 15.13 0.14 5.42
N LYS A 40 16.02 0.02 6.41
CA LYS A 40 17.47 0.00 6.18
C LYS A 40 18.10 -1.24 6.77
N ASP A 41 19.19 -1.66 6.16
CA ASP A 41 20.12 -2.61 6.77
C ASP A 41 20.92 -1.92 7.88
N GLU A 42 21.75 -2.72 8.55
CA GLU A 42 22.70 -2.27 9.57
C GLU A 42 23.72 -1.24 9.08
N ASN A 43 23.96 -1.17 7.77
CA ASN A 43 24.86 -0.21 7.13
C ASN A 43 24.14 1.07 6.68
N GLY A 44 22.83 1.17 6.88
CA GLY A 44 22.02 2.32 6.50
C GLY A 44 21.55 2.35 5.04
N ASN A 45 21.75 1.27 4.28
CA ASN A 45 21.30 1.16 2.90
C ASN A 45 19.80 0.82 2.84
N PRO A 46 19.02 1.45 1.94
CA PRO A 46 17.62 1.09 1.72
C PRO A 46 17.45 -0.38 1.32
N LEU A 47 16.62 -1.13 2.05
CA LEU A 47 16.27 -2.52 1.79
C LEU A 47 14.99 -2.70 0.96
N GLU A 48 14.27 -1.61 0.69
CA GLU A 48 12.99 -1.65 0.00
C GLU A 48 12.82 -0.54 -1.04
N THR A 49 12.07 -0.84 -2.10
CA THR A 49 11.57 0.16 -3.05
C THR A 49 10.40 0.93 -2.45
N ILE A 50 10.01 2.04 -3.09
CA ILE A 50 8.84 2.82 -2.67
C ILE A 50 7.55 1.98 -2.71
N GLU A 51 7.37 1.12 -3.72
CA GLU A 51 6.20 0.25 -3.81
C GLU A 51 6.18 -0.81 -2.72
N GLN A 52 7.33 -1.35 -2.36
CA GLN A 52 7.47 -2.30 -1.26
C GLN A 52 7.15 -1.64 0.09
N ALA A 53 7.66 -0.42 0.32
CA ALA A 53 7.34 0.35 1.52
C ALA A 53 5.83 0.66 1.62
N MET A 54 5.21 1.12 0.53
CA MET A 54 3.77 1.39 0.50
C MET A 54 2.93 0.13 0.71
N TYR A 55 3.36 -1.02 0.17
CA TYR A 55 2.72 -2.30 0.44
C TYR A 55 2.91 -2.74 1.88
N ARG A 56 4.10 -2.57 2.47
CA ARG A 56 4.38 -2.86 3.87
C ARG A 56 3.44 -2.08 4.78
N VAL A 57 3.29 -0.78 4.55
CA VAL A 57 2.35 0.07 5.31
C VAL A 57 0.91 -0.39 5.11
N GLY A 58 0.45 -0.51 3.87
CA GLY A 58 -0.94 -0.89 3.56
C GLY A 58 -1.32 -2.28 4.12
N SER A 59 -0.42 -3.26 3.99
CA SER A 59 -0.62 -4.61 4.53
C SER A 59 -0.56 -4.66 6.04
N TYR A 60 0.30 -3.86 6.68
CA TYR A 60 0.39 -3.79 8.14
C TYR A 60 -0.89 -3.22 8.74
N VAL A 61 -1.42 -2.11 8.20
CA VAL A 61 -2.69 -1.52 8.65
C VAL A 61 -3.84 -2.50 8.44
N ALA A 62 -3.88 -3.18 7.28
CA ALA A 62 -4.93 -4.15 6.99
C ALA A 62 -4.92 -5.37 7.93
N LYS A 63 -3.85 -5.65 8.69
CA LYS A 63 -3.84 -6.76 9.67
C LYS A 63 -4.88 -6.58 10.79
N ALA A 64 -5.32 -5.36 11.05
CA ALA A 64 -6.37 -5.06 12.03
C ALA A 64 -7.77 -5.58 11.61
N GLU A 65 -7.95 -5.94 10.34
CA GLU A 65 -9.23 -6.42 9.82
C GLU A 65 -9.64 -7.79 10.39
N ALA A 66 -10.94 -7.99 10.58
CA ALA A 66 -11.48 -9.13 11.32
C ALA A 66 -11.28 -10.51 10.65
N SER A 67 -11.06 -10.57 9.34
CA SER A 67 -10.94 -11.85 8.62
C SER A 67 -9.82 -11.86 7.59
N PRO A 68 -9.23 -13.03 7.26
CA PRO A 68 -8.21 -13.14 6.22
C PRO A 68 -8.64 -12.58 4.86
N THR A 69 -9.93 -12.69 4.53
CA THR A 69 -10.47 -12.13 3.27
C THR A 69 -10.46 -10.61 3.29
N LEU A 70 -10.91 -9.99 4.38
CA LEU A 70 -10.88 -8.54 4.54
C LEU A 70 -9.44 -8.03 4.56
N LYS A 71 -8.53 -8.68 5.29
CA LYS A 71 -7.08 -8.36 5.29
C LYS A 71 -6.52 -8.28 3.87
N LYS A 72 -6.84 -9.27 3.01
CA LYS A 72 -6.40 -9.27 1.60
C LYS A 72 -7.02 -8.13 0.79
N VAL A 73 -8.33 -7.89 0.93
CA VAL A 73 -9.03 -6.81 0.21
C VAL A 73 -8.49 -5.44 0.60
N TYR A 74 -8.37 -5.17 1.90
CA TYR A 74 -7.90 -3.89 2.40
C TYR A 74 -6.40 -3.69 2.22
N THR A 75 -5.58 -4.75 2.22
CA THR A 75 -4.17 -4.63 1.80
C THR A 75 -4.07 -4.03 0.41
N THR A 76 -4.84 -4.56 -0.56
CA THR A 76 -4.86 -4.01 -1.93
C THR A 76 -5.40 -2.59 -1.95
N LEU A 77 -6.48 -2.31 -1.22
CA LEU A 77 -7.12 -0.99 -1.18
C LEU A 77 -6.16 0.08 -0.64
N PHE A 78 -5.61 -0.15 0.56
CA PHE A 78 -4.74 0.80 1.24
C PHE A 78 -3.43 1.00 0.49
N THR A 79 -2.82 -0.09 -0.02
CA THR A 79 -1.63 0.03 -0.86
C THR A 79 -1.89 0.93 -2.07
N ASN A 80 -3.00 0.72 -2.79
CA ASN A 80 -3.32 1.52 -3.96
C ASN A 80 -3.73 2.96 -3.64
N LEU A 81 -4.35 3.21 -2.48
CA LEU A 81 -4.64 4.56 -2.00
C LEU A 81 -3.35 5.35 -1.78
N ILE A 82 -2.35 4.73 -1.14
CA ILE A 82 -1.04 5.33 -0.85
C ILE A 82 -0.23 5.49 -2.15
N LYS A 83 -0.22 4.49 -3.03
CA LYS A 83 0.46 4.58 -4.34
C LYS A 83 -0.07 5.71 -5.22
N GLN A 84 -1.38 5.96 -5.15
CA GLN A 84 -2.01 7.11 -5.83
C GLN A 84 -1.75 8.44 -5.14
N LYS A 85 -1.04 8.45 -4.00
CA LYS A 85 -0.76 9.63 -3.17
C LYS A 85 -2.04 10.38 -2.76
N ARG A 86 -3.16 9.65 -2.66
CA ARG A 86 -4.45 10.19 -2.19
C ARG A 86 -4.55 10.25 -0.68
N PHE A 87 -3.68 9.52 0.00
CA PHE A 87 -3.50 9.52 1.44
C PHE A 87 -2.07 9.02 1.73
N ILE A 88 -1.32 9.73 2.58
CA ILE A 88 0.00 9.34 3.05
C ILE A 88 -0.05 9.47 4.58
N PRO A 89 0.04 8.36 5.34
CA PRO A 89 0.02 8.39 6.80
C PRO A 89 1.35 8.86 7.40
#